data_AF-A7THW2-F1
#
_entry.id   AF-A7THW2-F1
#
_cell.length_a   1.000
_cell.length_b   1.000
_cell.length_c   1.000
_cell.angle_alpha   90.00
_cell.angle_beta   90.00
_cell.angle_gamma   90.00
#
_symmetry.space_group_name_H-M   'P 1'
#
loop_
_entity.id
_entity.type
_entity.pdbx_description
1 polymer ?
#
loop_
_entity_poly.entity_id
_entity_poly.type
_entity_poly.pdbx_seq_one_letter_code
_entity_poly.pdbx_strand_id
1 'polypeptide(L)'
;MPSKNSINRPKLTVNLNKKSQRLGQKRADRERKGLLQPERSSEASKSGEIKSVPLDLYFNGKESNNNSSITTKTLSKKRAKKIERNLKYAQQRKLLVDVQAKEDIDMNVESNKTKGNGKEKTPLTKMKDALWNVIEDTSSQGLTLKTGQGTTLGGPTF
;
A
#
# COMPACT_ATOMS: atom_id res chain seq x y z
N MET A 1 22.53 52.24 -12.21
CA MET A 1 22.88 53.52 -12.86
C MET A 1 21.85 53.85 -13.93
N PRO A 2 21.44 55.13 -14.08
CA PRO A 2 20.73 55.60 -15.27
C PRO A 2 21.52 55.28 -16.54
N SER A 3 20.82 55.14 -17.68
CA SER A 3 21.52 54.87 -18.95
C SER A 3 22.14 56.15 -19.51
N LYS A 4 23.28 56.05 -20.21
CA LYS A 4 23.95 57.21 -20.84
C LYS A 4 23.02 58.04 -21.75
N ASN A 5 22.05 57.39 -22.41
CA ASN A 5 21.11 58.03 -23.33
C ASN A 5 19.91 58.67 -22.61
N SER A 6 19.74 58.44 -21.31
CA SER A 6 18.56 58.88 -20.54
C SER A 6 18.92 59.08 -19.07
N ILE A 7 19.77 60.06 -18.81
CA ILE A 7 20.33 60.32 -17.47
C ILE A 7 19.24 60.65 -16.43
N ASN A 8 18.18 61.35 -16.85
CA ASN A 8 17.07 61.74 -15.97
C ASN A 8 16.01 60.65 -15.78
N ARG A 9 16.20 59.46 -16.37
CA ARG A 9 15.26 58.34 -16.25
C ARG A 9 15.84 57.21 -15.41
N PRO A 10 15.24 56.85 -14.26
CA PRO A 10 15.72 55.75 -13.43
C PRO A 10 15.55 54.41 -14.16
N LYS A 11 16.66 53.67 -14.36
CA LYS A 11 16.65 52.35 -15.00
C LYS A 11 16.71 51.22 -14.00
N LEU A 12 17.74 51.21 -13.14
CA LEU A 12 18.00 50.09 -12.25
C LEU A 12 16.92 49.95 -11.17
N THR A 13 16.53 51.04 -10.51
CA THR A 13 15.50 51.02 -9.46
C THR A 13 14.14 50.56 -9.99
N VAL A 14 13.72 51.04 -11.16
CA VAL A 14 12.49 50.61 -11.85
C VAL A 14 12.57 49.12 -12.20
N ASN A 15 13.69 48.66 -12.74
CA ASN A 15 13.86 47.25 -13.07
C ASN A 15 13.84 46.34 -11.84
N LEU A 16 14.44 46.77 -10.73
CA LEU A 16 14.42 46.04 -9.46
C LEU A 16 13.02 46.01 -8.85
N ASN A 17 12.29 47.13 -8.88
CA ASN A 17 10.90 47.18 -8.43
C ASN A 17 10.01 46.22 -9.25
N LYS A 18 10.10 46.27 -10.59
CA LYS A 18 9.36 45.36 -11.48
C LYS A 18 9.71 43.88 -11.21
N LYS A 19 10.98 43.57 -10.95
CA LYS A 19 11.40 42.21 -10.57
C LYS A 19 10.78 41.79 -9.23
N SER A 20 10.81 42.67 -8.22
CA SER A 20 10.22 42.42 -6.91
C SER A 20 8.72 42.14 -7.01
N GLN A 21 7.97 42.97 -7.74
CA GLN A 21 6.54 42.78 -7.98
C GLN A 21 6.24 41.44 -8.67
N ARG A 22 7.00 41.09 -9.73
CA ARG A 22 6.85 39.81 -10.44
C ARG A 22 7.13 38.61 -9.53
N LEU A 23 8.14 38.70 -8.66
CA LEU A 23 8.44 37.64 -7.69
C LEU A 23 7.37 37.54 -6.62
N GLY A 24 6.83 38.66 -6.15
CA GLY A 24 5.69 38.71 -5.22
C GLY A 24 4.45 38.02 -5.78
N GLN A 25 4.10 38.30 -7.05
CA GLN A 25 3.01 37.63 -7.75
C GLN A 25 3.26 36.12 -7.87
N LYS A 26 4.45 35.71 -8.31
CA LYS A 26 4.81 34.28 -8.39
C LYS A 26 4.74 33.58 -7.03
N ARG A 27 5.12 34.26 -5.94
CA ARG A 27 5.01 33.72 -4.58
C ARG A 27 3.54 33.52 -4.20
N ALA A 28 2.71 34.53 -4.40
CA ALA A 28 1.27 34.46 -4.12
C ALA A 28 0.57 33.37 -4.95
N ASP A 29 0.94 33.19 -6.22
CA ASP A 29 0.39 32.12 -7.07
C ASP A 29 0.81 30.72 -6.57
N ARG A 30 2.05 30.56 -6.10
CA ARG A 30 2.52 29.29 -5.51
C ARG A 30 1.83 28.98 -4.19
N GLU A 31 1.59 29.99 -3.38
CA GLU A 31 0.84 29.91 -2.13
C GLU A 31 -0.62 29.49 -2.40
N ARG A 32 -1.29 30.15 -3.36
CA ARG A 32 -2.65 29.78 -3.79
C ARG A 32 -2.76 28.37 -4.34
N LYS A 33 -1.72 27.88 -5.02
CA LYS A 33 -1.63 26.50 -5.53
C LYS A 33 -1.27 25.47 -4.45
N GLY A 34 -1.07 25.87 -3.19
CA GLY A 34 -0.69 24.96 -2.10
C GLY A 34 0.68 24.30 -2.31
N LEU A 35 1.57 24.91 -3.11
CA LEU A 35 2.91 24.37 -3.38
C LEU A 35 3.92 24.72 -2.29
N LEU A 36 3.58 25.69 -1.44
CA LEU A 36 4.37 26.07 -0.27
C LEU A 36 3.88 25.27 0.94
N GLN A 37 4.80 24.97 1.85
CA GLN A 37 4.45 24.27 3.08
C GLN A 37 3.63 25.22 3.98
N PRO A 38 2.66 24.68 4.73
CA PRO A 38 1.90 25.48 5.68
C PRO A 38 2.78 25.96 6.84
N GLU A 39 2.21 26.85 7.66
CA GLU A 39 2.83 27.29 8.90
C GLU A 39 3.12 26.14 9.87
N ARG A 40 4.06 26.37 10.80
CA ARG A 40 4.53 25.32 11.71
C ARG A 40 3.43 24.78 12.63
N SER A 41 2.49 25.63 13.04
CA SER A 41 1.34 25.36 13.91
C SER A 41 0.19 24.63 13.23
N SER A 42 0.15 24.59 11.90
CA SER A 42 -0.93 23.93 11.16
C SER A 42 -0.93 22.43 11.41
N GLU A 43 -2.11 21.82 11.51
CA GLU A 43 -2.26 20.36 11.63
C GLU A 43 -1.64 19.60 10.43
N ALA A 44 -1.60 20.23 9.26
CA ALA A 44 -0.98 19.67 8.06
C ALA A 44 0.57 19.80 8.06
N SER A 45 1.15 20.49 9.03
CA SER A 45 2.59 20.69 9.17
C SER A 45 3.28 19.41 9.64
N LYS A 46 4.36 19.04 8.96
CA LYS A 46 5.24 17.92 9.34
C LYS A 46 6.50 18.42 10.04
N SER A 47 6.34 19.39 10.93
CA SER A 47 7.47 20.00 11.66
C SER A 47 7.75 19.22 12.93
N GLY A 48 8.92 18.60 13.02
CA GLY A 48 9.31 17.69 14.12
C GLY A 48 9.19 16.21 13.75
N GLU A 49 8.36 15.90 12.75
CA GLU A 49 8.15 14.55 12.24
C GLU A 49 9.18 14.14 11.17
N ILE A 50 9.31 12.83 10.95
CA ILE A 50 10.15 12.30 9.87
C ILE A 50 9.57 12.64 8.49
N LYS A 51 10.36 13.35 7.68
CA LYS A 51 9.97 13.74 6.31
C LYS A 51 10.45 12.67 5.34
N SER A 52 9.52 11.87 4.80
CA SER A 52 9.88 10.90 3.76
C SER A 52 8.79 10.76 2.70
N VAL A 53 9.19 11.01 1.45
CA VAL A 53 8.33 10.86 0.27
C VAL A 53 7.71 9.46 0.18
N PRO A 54 8.42 8.34 0.44
CA PRO A 54 7.80 7.02 0.34
C PRO A 54 6.68 6.77 1.35
N LEU A 55 6.78 7.29 2.58
CA LEU A 55 5.69 7.17 3.54
C LEU A 55 4.51 8.06 3.14
N ASP A 56 4.79 9.29 2.69
CA ASP A 56 3.76 10.20 2.17
C ASP A 56 3.00 9.58 1.01
N LEU A 57 3.71 8.97 0.05
CA LEU A 57 3.09 8.26 -1.06
C LEU A 57 2.36 6.98 -0.62
N TYR A 58 2.82 6.30 0.43
CA TYR A 58 2.16 5.08 0.91
C TYR A 58 0.83 5.39 1.62
N PHE A 59 0.78 6.45 2.43
CA PHE A 59 -0.41 6.85 3.16
C PHE A 59 -1.36 7.68 2.29
N ASN A 60 -0.85 8.68 1.55
CA ASN A 60 -1.68 9.56 0.73
C ASN A 60 -1.94 8.99 -0.67
N GLY A 61 -1.05 8.13 -1.18
CA GLY A 61 -1.20 7.55 -2.52
C GLY A 61 -2.31 6.50 -2.62
N LYS A 62 -2.85 6.02 -1.49
CA LYS A 62 -4.09 5.22 -1.50
C LYS A 62 -5.30 6.04 -1.99
N GLU A 63 -5.28 7.35 -1.82
CA GLU A 63 -6.36 8.24 -2.26
C GLU A 63 -6.06 8.95 -3.59
N SER A 64 -4.81 8.96 -4.05
CA SER A 64 -4.34 9.82 -5.15
C SER A 64 -4.21 9.12 -6.51
N ASN A 65 -4.98 8.07 -6.78
CA ASN A 65 -4.96 7.42 -8.10
C ASN A 65 -5.58 8.27 -9.23
N ASN A 66 -6.04 9.51 -8.95
CA ASN A 66 -6.90 10.27 -9.88
C ASN A 66 -6.43 11.67 -10.31
N ASN A 67 -5.20 12.12 -9.99
CA ASN A 67 -4.77 13.47 -10.41
C ASN A 67 -3.68 13.45 -11.49
N SER A 68 -4.06 13.94 -12.68
CA SER A 68 -3.35 14.04 -13.96
C SER A 68 -2.04 14.85 -13.98
N SER A 69 -1.39 15.06 -12.83
CA SER A 69 -0.19 15.87 -12.69
C SER A 69 1.06 14.98 -12.61
N ILE A 70 2.01 15.22 -13.53
CA ILE A 70 3.27 14.48 -13.60
C ILE A 70 4.12 14.72 -12.34
N THR A 71 4.56 13.63 -11.71
CA THR A 71 5.45 13.64 -10.55
C THR A 71 6.64 12.72 -10.78
N THR A 72 7.82 13.10 -10.28
CA THR A 72 9.01 12.23 -10.26
C THR A 72 9.07 11.34 -9.02
N LYS A 73 8.13 11.52 -8.08
CA LYS A 73 8.08 10.79 -6.81
C LYS A 73 7.36 9.47 -7.01
N THR A 74 8.07 8.36 -6.81
CA THR A 74 7.53 7.00 -6.93
C THR A 74 7.65 6.21 -5.63
N LEU A 75 6.74 5.27 -5.41
CA LEU A 75 6.86 4.27 -4.34
C LEU A 75 7.28 2.92 -4.94
N SER A 76 8.51 2.49 -4.68
CA SER A 76 8.95 1.16 -5.10
C SER A 76 8.11 0.07 -4.41
N LYS A 77 7.64 -0.91 -5.19
CA LYS A 77 6.91 -2.09 -4.67
C LYS A 77 7.68 -2.81 -3.55
N LYS A 78 9.02 -2.84 -3.63
CA LYS A 78 9.89 -3.39 -2.57
C LYS A 78 9.74 -2.60 -1.27
N ARG A 79 9.68 -1.27 -1.35
CA ARG A 79 9.51 -0.38 -0.20
C ARG A 79 8.09 -0.48 0.36
N ALA A 80 7.06 -0.55 -0.48
CA ALA A 80 5.67 -0.77 -0.06
C ALA A 80 5.53 -2.03 0.82
N LYS A 81 6.04 -3.19 0.33
CA LYS A 81 6.05 -4.44 1.11
C LYS A 81 6.79 -4.33 2.45
N LYS A 82 7.91 -3.58 2.50
CA LYS A 82 8.64 -3.35 3.75
C LYS A 82 7.83 -2.49 4.72
N ILE A 83 7.13 -1.47 4.24
CA ILE A 83 6.27 -0.62 5.07
C ILE A 83 5.11 -1.45 5.62
N GLU A 84 4.43 -2.24 4.79
CA GLU A 84 3.36 -3.15 5.22
C GLU A 84 3.83 -4.14 6.29
N ARG A 85 4.99 -4.76 6.09
CA ARG A 85 5.58 -5.67 7.08
C ARG A 85 5.89 -4.97 8.39
N ASN A 86 6.51 -3.80 8.34
CA ASN A 86 6.85 -3.03 9.54
C ASN A 86 5.61 -2.49 10.25
N LEU A 87 4.55 -2.14 9.51
CA LEU A 87 3.26 -1.71 10.04
C LEU A 87 2.60 -2.87 10.80
N LYS A 88 2.64 -4.11 10.27
CA LYS A 88 2.20 -5.31 11.00
C LYS A 88 2.97 -5.50 12.31
N TYR A 89 4.30 -5.35 12.30
CA TYR A 89 5.10 -5.44 13.53
C TYR A 89 4.76 -4.34 14.55
N ALA A 90 4.48 -3.12 14.08
CA ALA A 90 4.06 -2.03 14.95
C ALA A 90 2.67 -2.29 15.56
N GLN A 91 1.72 -2.81 14.77
CA GLN A 91 0.40 -3.21 15.26
C GLN A 91 0.48 -4.35 16.27
N GLN A 92 1.36 -5.34 16.03
CA GLN A 92 1.61 -6.42 17.00
C GLN A 92 2.14 -5.86 18.32
N ARG A 93 3.13 -4.95 18.28
CA ARG A 93 3.63 -4.28 19.50
C ARG A 93 2.56 -3.46 20.20
N LYS A 94 1.73 -2.73 19.47
CA LYS A 94 0.60 -1.99 20.04
C LYS A 94 -0.37 -2.94 20.73
N LEU A 95 -0.73 -4.05 20.08
CA LEU A 95 -1.63 -5.05 20.65
C LEU A 95 -1.03 -5.69 21.91
N LEU A 96 0.27 -5.97 21.93
CA LEU A 96 0.97 -6.48 23.12
C LEU A 96 0.90 -5.48 24.29
N VAL A 97 1.09 -4.18 24.02
CA VAL A 97 0.93 -3.12 25.03
C VAL A 97 -0.54 -3.01 25.49
N ASP A 98 -1.50 -3.06 24.57
CA ASP A 98 -2.93 -3.00 24.87
C ASP A 98 -3.40 -4.24 25.66
N VAL A 99 -2.81 -5.42 25.40
CA VAL A 99 -3.06 -6.66 26.16
C VAL A 99 -2.39 -6.59 27.51
N GLN A 100 -1.12 -6.19 27.61
CA GLN A 100 -0.42 -6.06 28.90
C GLN A 100 -1.12 -5.04 29.81
N ALA A 101 -1.57 -3.90 29.28
CA ALA A 101 -2.34 -2.92 30.03
C ALA A 101 -3.74 -3.44 30.47
N LYS A 102 -4.26 -4.48 29.81
CA LYS A 102 -5.50 -5.18 30.21
C LYS A 102 -5.23 -6.38 31.11
N GLU A 103 -4.11 -7.06 30.95
CA GLU A 103 -3.71 -8.26 31.71
C GLU A 103 -3.18 -7.88 33.10
N ASP A 104 -2.63 -6.66 33.26
CA ASP A 104 -2.40 -6.04 34.58
C ASP A 104 -3.74 -5.74 35.32
N ILE A 105 -4.90 -5.80 34.64
CA ILE A 105 -6.24 -5.64 35.22
C ILE A 105 -6.99 -6.99 35.32
N ASP A 106 -6.74 -7.93 34.40
CA ASP A 106 -7.39 -9.24 34.35
C ASP A 106 -6.35 -10.31 33.97
N MET A 107 -5.76 -10.93 35.00
CA MET A 107 -4.91 -12.12 34.90
C MET A 107 -5.72 -13.33 34.44
N ASN A 108 -5.99 -13.45 33.15
CA ASN A 108 -6.23 -14.69 32.42
C ASN A 108 -6.68 -14.33 31.00
N VAL A 109 -5.98 -14.79 29.97
CA VAL A 109 -6.57 -15.62 28.90
C VAL A 109 -5.47 -15.95 27.89
N GLU A 110 -5.04 -17.19 28.00
CA GLU A 110 -4.44 -18.01 26.96
C GLU A 110 -5.15 -17.77 25.61
N SER A 111 -4.44 -17.24 24.61
CA SER A 111 -4.93 -17.26 23.23
C SER A 111 -3.87 -17.70 22.25
N ASN A 112 -3.79 -19.04 22.12
CA ASN A 112 -3.33 -19.73 20.94
C ASN A 112 -4.08 -19.21 19.70
N LYS A 113 -3.48 -18.27 18.96
CA LYS A 113 -3.92 -17.92 17.60
C LYS A 113 -2.78 -18.15 16.61
N THR A 114 -2.57 -19.42 16.30
CA THR A 114 -1.99 -19.86 15.04
C THR A 114 -2.89 -19.40 13.89
N LYS A 115 -2.62 -18.19 13.37
CA LYS A 115 -3.13 -17.78 12.05
C LYS A 115 -2.45 -18.65 10.99
N GLY A 116 -3.06 -19.79 10.72
CA GLY A 116 -2.70 -20.66 9.61
C GLY A 116 -2.62 -19.86 8.32
N ASN A 117 -1.56 -20.12 7.56
CA ASN A 117 -1.44 -19.72 6.16
C ASN A 117 -2.54 -20.42 5.35
N GLY A 118 -3.78 -19.93 5.45
CA GLY A 118 -4.84 -20.23 4.50
C GLY A 118 -4.54 -19.50 3.20
N LYS A 119 -3.54 -19.96 2.45
CA LYS A 119 -3.51 -19.67 1.01
C LYS A 119 -4.82 -20.23 0.48
N GLU A 120 -5.70 -19.38 -0.01
CA GLU A 120 -6.91 -19.82 -0.68
C GLU A 120 -6.52 -20.89 -1.69
N LYS A 121 -6.99 -22.12 -1.47
CA LYS A 121 -6.72 -23.23 -2.38
C LYS A 121 -7.26 -22.82 -3.74
N THR A 122 -6.36 -22.65 -4.71
CA THR A 122 -6.71 -22.47 -6.12
C THR A 122 -7.74 -23.53 -6.55
N PRO A 123 -8.62 -23.25 -7.52
CA PRO A 123 -9.60 -24.23 -7.98
C PRO A 123 -8.95 -25.55 -8.37
N LEU A 124 -7.76 -25.51 -8.98
CA LEU A 124 -6.96 -26.68 -9.31
C LEU A 124 -6.55 -27.51 -8.08
N THR A 125 -6.09 -26.86 -7.00
CA THR A 125 -5.76 -27.59 -5.76
C THR A 125 -6.98 -28.23 -5.11
N LYS A 126 -8.16 -27.57 -5.16
CA LYS A 126 -9.41 -28.17 -4.67
C LYS A 126 -9.82 -29.40 -5.50
N MET A 127 -9.67 -29.33 -6.82
CA MET A 127 -9.95 -30.47 -7.71
C MET A 127 -8.98 -31.63 -7.48
N LYS A 128 -7.68 -31.36 -7.28
CA LYS A 128 -6.68 -32.39 -6.96
C LYS A 128 -6.98 -33.07 -5.62
N ASP A 129 -7.30 -32.29 -4.58
CA ASP A 129 -7.68 -32.85 -3.28
C ASP A 129 -8.93 -33.73 -3.39
N ALA A 130 -9.93 -33.31 -4.17
CA ALA A 130 -11.13 -34.13 -4.42
C ALA A 130 -10.81 -35.42 -5.20
N LEU A 131 -9.94 -35.36 -6.21
CA LEU A 131 -9.53 -36.53 -6.99
C LEU A 131 -8.76 -37.52 -6.12
N TRP A 132 -7.83 -37.04 -5.30
CA TRP A 132 -7.08 -37.89 -4.37
C TRP A 132 -7.98 -38.56 -3.34
N ASN A 133 -8.96 -37.83 -2.79
CA ASN A 133 -9.96 -38.42 -1.88
C ASN A 133 -10.76 -39.55 -2.55
N VAL A 134 -11.14 -39.39 -3.83
CA VAL A 134 -11.86 -40.45 -4.58
C VAL A 134 -10.96 -41.66 -4.84
N ILE A 135 -9.70 -41.44 -5.21
CA ILE A 135 -8.74 -42.54 -5.45
C ILE A 135 -8.49 -43.33 -4.16
N GLU A 136 -8.32 -42.65 -3.02
CA GLU A 136 -8.13 -43.30 -1.73
C GLU A 136 -9.35 -44.13 -1.32
N ASP A 137 -10.58 -43.62 -1.53
CA ASP A 137 -11.81 -44.35 -1.23
C ASP A 137 -11.98 -45.58 -2.14
N THR A 138 -11.63 -45.47 -3.44
CA THR A 138 -11.64 -46.62 -4.38
C THR A 138 -10.57 -47.67 -4.09
N SER A 139 -9.45 -47.29 -3.46
CA SER A 139 -8.43 -48.25 -3.02
C SER A 139 -8.78 -48.93 -1.69
N SER A 140 -9.63 -48.30 -0.88
CA SER A 140 -10.05 -48.77 0.44
C SER A 140 -11.26 -49.71 0.38
N GLN A 141 -12.12 -49.56 -0.63
CA GLN A 141 -13.13 -50.56 -0.96
C GLN A 141 -12.50 -51.65 -1.82
N GLY A 142 -12.10 -52.75 -1.18
CA GLY A 142 -11.73 -53.96 -1.89
C GLY A 142 -12.79 -54.28 -2.95
N LEU A 143 -12.38 -54.28 -4.22
CA LEU A 143 -13.23 -54.62 -5.35
C LEU A 143 -13.73 -56.05 -5.14
N THR A 144 -14.90 -56.20 -4.52
CA THR A 144 -15.64 -57.46 -4.53
C THR A 144 -16.25 -57.58 -5.91
N LEU A 145 -15.43 -58.03 -6.86
CA LEU A 145 -15.91 -58.57 -8.13
C LEU A 145 -16.80 -59.77 -7.78
N LYS A 146 -18.11 -59.53 -7.69
CA LYS A 146 -19.10 -60.60 -7.81
C LYS A 146 -18.81 -61.28 -9.14
N THR A 147 -18.30 -62.49 -9.02
CA THR A 147 -18.08 -63.48 -10.06
C THR A 147 -19.21 -63.42 -11.10
N GLY A 148 -18.81 -63.14 -12.34
CA GLY A 148 -19.70 -62.83 -13.44
C GLY A 148 -20.72 -63.92 -13.78
N GLN A 149 -21.93 -63.46 -14.08
CA GLN A 149 -22.97 -64.22 -14.75
C GLN A 149 -23.64 -63.26 -15.77
N GLY A 150 -23.18 -63.29 -17.03
CA GLY A 150 -23.75 -62.54 -18.16
C GLY A 150 -23.60 -61.00 -18.03
N THR A 151 -23.59 -60.16 -19.05
CA THR A 151 -23.90 -60.30 -20.46
C THR A 151 -23.21 -59.12 -21.16
N THR A 152 -22.86 -59.31 -22.42
CA THR A 152 -22.11 -58.44 -23.32
C THR A 152 -22.67 -57.02 -23.50
N LEU A 153 -21.82 -56.00 -23.31
CA LEU A 153 -21.86 -54.69 -23.97
C LEU A 153 -20.38 -54.30 -24.18
N GLY A 154 -19.74 -54.51 -25.33
CA GLY A 154 -20.08 -53.92 -26.62
C GLY A 154 -19.37 -52.57 -26.76
N GLY A 155 -18.06 -52.56 -27.02
CA GLY A 155 -17.28 -51.35 -27.33
C GLY A 155 -15.96 -51.74 -28.03
N PRO A 156 -15.60 -51.10 -29.18
CA PRO A 156 -14.70 -51.67 -30.18
C PRO A 156 -13.21 -51.69 -29.80
N THR A 157 -12.54 -52.69 -30.37
CA THR A 157 -11.10 -52.93 -30.44
C THR A 157 -10.37 -51.88 -31.28
N PHE A 158 -9.28 -51.30 -30.76
CA PHE A 158 -7.88 -51.33 -31.21
C PHE A 158 -7.05 -50.47 -30.25
#